data_AF-A0A368DQV9-F1
#
_entry.id   AF-A0A368DQV9-F1
#
_cell.length_a   1.000
_cell.length_b   1.000
_cell.length_c   1.000
_cell.angle_alpha   90.00
_cell.angle_beta   90.00
_cell.angle_gamma   90.00
#
_symmetry.space_group_name_H-M   'P 1'
#
loop_
_entity.id
_entity.type
_entity.pdbx_description
1 polymer ?
#
loop_
_entity_poly.entity_id
_entity_poly.type
_entity_poly.pdbx_seq_one_letter_code
_entity_poly.pdbx_strand_id
1 'polypeptide(L)'
;PSWIRINDKGSSVVFEKILKAGEVLEIKDNWFDGTLRAGNAKDLFFLLNGVTYGPVSDSRKVIKNFKIDAQNIFKSLKINDLKDSYLNSLLNNRRSF
;
A
#
# COMPACT_ATOMS: atom_id res chain seq x y z
N PRO A 1 -8.30 -8.08 -5.42
CA PRO A 1 -8.02 -8.18 -3.96
C PRO A 1 -6.58 -8.66 -3.75
N SER A 2 -5.93 -8.20 -2.69
CA SER A 2 -4.54 -8.56 -2.38
C SER A 2 -4.45 -9.10 -0.97
N TRP A 3 -3.77 -10.23 -0.79
CA TRP A 3 -3.34 -10.64 0.55
C TRP A 3 -2.11 -9.81 0.94
N ILE A 4 -2.10 -9.28 2.15
CA ILE A 4 -1.02 -8.48 2.71
C ILE A 4 -0.60 -9.03 4.08
N ARG A 5 0.70 -8.96 4.34
CA ARG A 5 1.31 -9.19 5.65
C ARG A 5 2.32 -8.10 5.91
N ILE A 6 2.24 -7.47 7.07
CA ILE A 6 3.19 -6.46 7.53
C ILE A 6 3.98 -7.05 8.68
N ASN A 7 5.29 -6.95 8.58
CA ASN A 7 6.22 -7.22 9.66
C ASN A 7 6.74 -5.89 10.21
N ASP A 8 6.96 -5.80 11.51
CA ASP A 8 7.72 -4.69 12.09
C ASP A 8 9.21 -4.76 11.72
N LYS A 9 9.99 -3.80 12.23
CA LYS A 9 11.44 -3.74 12.06
C LYS A 9 12.16 -4.97 12.63
N GLY A 10 11.58 -5.61 13.66
CA GLY A 10 12.06 -6.84 14.29
C GLY A 10 11.70 -8.11 13.50
N SER A 11 11.05 -7.98 12.33
CA SER A 11 10.53 -9.09 11.52
C SER A 11 9.38 -9.88 12.15
N SER A 12 8.77 -9.37 13.22
CA SER A 12 7.56 -9.96 13.79
C SER A 12 6.33 -9.54 12.97
N VAL A 13 5.42 -10.48 12.72
CA VAL A 13 4.16 -10.18 12.01
C VAL A 13 3.27 -9.33 12.91
N VAL A 14 2.98 -8.11 12.49
CA VAL A 14 2.12 -7.17 13.23
C VAL A 14 0.74 -7.02 12.60
N PHE A 15 0.57 -7.44 11.34
CA PHE A 15 -0.70 -7.38 10.65
C PHE A 15 -0.76 -8.36 9.46
N GLU A 16 -1.94 -8.94 9.22
CA GLU A 16 -2.19 -9.81 8.08
C GLU A 16 -3.67 -9.82 7.71
N LYS A 17 -3.99 -9.66 6.41
CA LYS A 17 -5.36 -9.81 5.90
C LYS A 17 -5.41 -9.98 4.38
N ILE A 18 -6.60 -10.31 3.89
CA ILE A 18 -6.97 -10.01 2.51
C ILE A 18 -7.54 -8.59 2.49
N LEU A 19 -6.87 -7.68 1.78
CA LEU A 19 -7.36 -6.33 1.48
C LEU A 19 -8.30 -6.40 0.28
N LYS A 20 -9.58 -6.08 0.52
CA LYS A 20 -10.61 -6.13 -0.53
C LYS A 20 -10.43 -4.95 -1.50
N ALA A 21 -11.01 -5.09 -2.69
CA ALA A 21 -11.01 -3.99 -3.66
C ALA A 21 -11.64 -2.75 -3.02
N GLY A 22 -10.91 -1.64 -3.07
CA GLY A 22 -11.35 -0.38 -2.52
C GLY A 22 -11.20 -0.19 -1.01
N GLU A 23 -10.81 -1.24 -0.30
CA GLU A 23 -10.52 -1.11 1.12
C GLU A 23 -9.20 -0.39 1.34
N VAL A 24 -9.16 0.54 2.30
CA VAL A 24 -7.95 1.27 2.69
C VAL A 24 -7.50 0.79 4.06
N LEU A 25 -6.23 0.41 4.17
CA LEU A 25 -5.57 0.17 5.44
C LEU A 25 -4.74 1.41 5.80
N GLU A 26 -4.98 1.95 6.98
CA GLU A 26 -4.09 2.93 7.59
C GLU A 26 -2.90 2.20 8.22
N ILE A 27 -1.69 2.60 7.82
CA ILE A 27 -0.45 2.07 8.36
C ILE A 27 -0.13 2.81 9.65
N LYS A 28 0.04 2.08 10.76
CA LYS A 28 0.38 2.66 12.06
C LYS A 28 1.84 3.11 12.11
N ASP A 29 2.13 4.09 12.96
CA ASP A 29 3.47 4.68 13.08
C ASP A 29 4.57 3.64 13.34
N ASN A 30 4.30 2.67 14.23
CA ASN A 30 5.25 1.62 14.56
C ASN A 30 5.44 0.56 13.45
N TRP A 31 4.74 0.67 12.33
CA TRP A 31 4.87 -0.20 11.16
C TRP A 31 5.69 0.43 10.03
N PHE A 32 5.97 1.74 10.06
CA PHE A 32 6.64 2.44 8.96
C PHE A 32 8.04 1.90 8.65
N ASP A 33 8.79 1.52 9.69
CA ASP A 33 10.12 0.92 9.55
C ASP A 33 10.09 -0.59 9.23
N GLY A 34 8.89 -1.12 9.00
CA GLY A 34 8.64 -2.52 8.74
C GLY A 34 8.75 -2.91 7.27
N THR A 35 8.28 -4.13 6.98
CA THR A 35 8.23 -4.65 5.62
C THR A 35 6.87 -5.24 5.28
N LEU A 36 6.49 -5.08 4.01
CA LEU A 36 5.31 -5.64 3.40
C LEU A 36 5.66 -6.89 2.60
N ARG A 37 4.86 -7.94 2.79
CA ARG A 37 4.71 -9.03 1.85
C ARG A 37 3.30 -8.97 1.27
N ALA A 38 3.18 -9.05 -0.05
CA ALA A 38 1.91 -8.92 -0.74
C ALA A 38 1.75 -9.97 -1.83
N GLY A 39 0.62 -10.68 -1.83
CA GLY A 39 0.16 -11.52 -2.93
C GLY A 39 -0.78 -10.73 -3.84
N ASN A 40 -0.81 -11.05 -5.13
CA ASN A 40 -1.48 -10.23 -6.15
C ASN A 40 -1.06 -8.76 -6.04
N ALA A 41 0.25 -8.52 -5.93
CA ALA A 41 0.79 -7.17 -5.65
C ALA A 41 0.54 -6.15 -6.78
N LYS A 42 0.08 -6.59 -7.96
CA LYS A 42 -0.40 -5.71 -9.03
C LYS A 42 -1.64 -4.91 -8.65
N ASP A 43 -2.44 -5.42 -7.72
CA ASP A 43 -3.71 -4.79 -7.33
C ASP A 43 -3.56 -3.97 -6.03
N LEU A 44 -2.32 -3.76 -5.56
CA LEU A 44 -2.00 -3.05 -4.32
C LEU A 44 -1.26 -1.75 -4.63
N PHE A 45 -1.66 -0.68 -3.94
CA PHE A 45 -1.13 0.67 -4.07
C PHE A 45 -0.88 1.27 -2.69
N PHE A 46 0.01 2.26 -2.62
CA PHE A 46 0.20 3.09 -1.44
C PHE A 46 -0.40 4.48 -1.66
N LEU A 47 -0.88 5.10 -0.58
CA LEU A 47 -1.35 6.48 -0.57
C LEU A 47 -0.49 7.28 0.40
N LEU A 48 0.20 8.30 -0.08
CA LEU A 48 1.01 9.20 0.76
C LEU A 48 0.62 10.64 0.44
N ASN A 49 0.21 11.40 1.46
CA ASN A 49 -0.17 12.81 1.32
C ASN A 49 -1.14 13.08 0.16
N GLY A 50 -2.09 12.18 -0.07
CA GLY A 50 -3.10 12.29 -1.13
C GLY A 50 -2.61 11.90 -2.54
N VAL A 51 -1.38 11.39 -2.68
CA VAL A 51 -0.81 10.89 -3.93
C VAL A 51 -0.74 9.36 -3.88
N THR A 52 -1.25 8.71 -4.92
CA THR A 52 -1.24 7.25 -5.05
C THR A 52 0.03 6.78 -5.75
N TYR A 53 0.69 5.79 -5.19
CA TYR A 53 1.91 5.17 -5.71
C TYR A 53 1.68 3.69 -6.01
N GLY A 54 2.16 3.24 -7.17
CA GLY A 54 2.14 1.83 -7.54
C GLY A 54 1.79 1.58 -9.00
N PRO A 55 1.40 0.34 -9.34
CA PRO A 55 1.16 -0.78 -8.42
C PRO A 55 2.44 -1.26 -7.72
N VAL A 56 2.32 -1.96 -6.58
CA VAL A 56 3.47 -2.53 -5.86
C VAL A 56 4.26 -3.54 -6.72
N SER A 57 3.65 -4.08 -7.77
CA SER A 57 4.29 -4.93 -8.78
C SER A 57 3.63 -4.76 -10.14
N ASP A 58 4.41 -4.81 -11.23
CA ASP A 58 3.87 -4.76 -12.61
C ASP A 58 3.09 -6.03 -13.02
N SER A 59 3.27 -7.12 -12.27
CA SER A 59 2.58 -8.40 -12.50
C SER A 59 1.94 -8.96 -11.23
N ARG A 60 0.93 -9.84 -11.40
CA ARG A 60 0.27 -10.55 -10.29
C ARG A 60 1.21 -11.62 -9.74
N LYS A 61 2.11 -11.20 -8.86
CA LYS A 61 3.05 -12.08 -8.15
C LYS A 61 3.09 -11.73 -6.68
N VAL A 62 3.78 -12.57 -5.92
CA VAL A 62 4.11 -12.29 -4.53
C VAL A 62 5.35 -11.38 -4.49
N ILE A 63 5.23 -10.24 -3.83
CA ILE A 63 6.35 -9.40 -3.43
C ILE A 63 6.68 -9.70 -1.97
N LYS A 64 7.97 -9.74 -1.63
CA LYS A 64 8.48 -10.01 -0.28
C LYS A 64 9.36 -8.85 0.17
N ASN A 65 9.37 -8.57 1.46
CA ASN A 65 10.31 -7.65 2.11
C ASN A 65 10.31 -6.23 1.51
N PHE A 66 9.17 -5.76 0.98
CA PHE A 66 9.05 -4.41 0.46
C PHE A 66 9.03 -3.43 1.63
N LYS A 67 9.99 -2.50 1.73
CA LYS A 67 10.01 -1.54 2.84
C LYS A 67 8.86 -0.55 2.74
N ILE A 68 8.18 -0.30 3.85
CA ILE A 68 6.96 0.52 3.90
C ILE A 68 7.30 2.01 4.10
N ASP A 69 8.55 2.35 4.41
CA ASP A 69 8.96 3.73 4.60
C ASP A 69 8.75 4.58 3.33
N ALA A 70 8.42 5.86 3.54
CA ALA A 70 8.06 6.78 2.47
C ALA A 70 9.18 6.93 1.43
N GLN A 71 10.45 6.90 1.85
CA GLN A 71 11.57 7.04 0.92
C GLN A 71 11.65 5.84 -0.03
N ASN A 72 11.46 4.62 0.48
CA ASN A 72 11.42 3.42 -0.35
C ASN A 72 10.26 3.47 -1.33
N ILE A 73 9.08 3.92 -0.90
CA ILE A 73 7.90 4.05 -1.77
C ILE A 73 8.17 5.05 -2.91
N PHE A 74 8.69 6.23 -2.60
CA PHE A 74 9.02 7.25 -3.63
C PHE A 74 10.07 6.78 -4.62
N LYS A 75 11.05 5.98 -4.18
CA LYS A 75 12.12 5.48 -5.05
C LYS A 75 11.67 4.28 -5.91
N SER A 76 10.82 3.42 -5.33
CA SER A 76 10.52 2.11 -5.93
C SER A 76 9.26 2.10 -6.76
N LEU A 77 8.30 2.99 -6.48
CA LEU A 77 6.99 3.02 -7.12
C LEU A 77 6.79 4.31 -7.91
N LYS A 78 6.04 4.21 -8.99
CA LYS A 78 5.65 5.37 -9.79
C LYS A 78 4.44 6.04 -9.18
N ILE A 79 4.34 7.37 -9.34
CA ILE A 79 3.07 8.07 -9.16
C ILE A 79 2.08 7.46 -10.13
N ASN A 80 0.93 7.09 -9.61
CA ASN A 80 -0.12 6.51 -10.39
C ASN A 80 -1.24 7.54 -10.47
N ASP A 81 -1.34 8.20 -11.62
CA ASP A 81 -2.40 9.17 -11.96
C ASP A 81 -3.74 8.47 -12.21
N LEU A 82 -4.06 7.42 -11.45
CA LEU A 82 -5.28 6.64 -11.65
C LEU A 82 -6.49 7.58 -11.72
N LYS A 83 -7.05 7.67 -12.92
CA LYS A 83 -8.44 8.07 -13.15
C LYS A 83 -9.41 7.00 -12.63
N ASP A 84 -9.09 6.39 -11.49
CA ASP A 84 -9.95 5.40 -10.84
C ASP A 84 -11.00 6.16 -10.05
N SER A 85 -12.24 6.14 -10.55
CA SER A 85 -13.36 6.87 -9.94
C SER A 85 -13.56 6.47 -8.48
N TYR A 86 -13.25 5.21 -8.13
CA TYR A 86 -13.39 4.71 -6.78
C TYR A 86 -12.35 5.31 -5.83
N LEU A 87 -11.06 5.22 -6.16
CA LEU A 87 -10.00 5.81 -5.32
C LEU A 87 -10.15 7.33 -5.26
N ASN A 88 -10.48 8.00 -6.37
CA ASN A 88 -10.72 9.43 -6.38
C ASN A 88 -11.91 9.82 -5.49
N SER A 89 -12.99 9.04 -5.45
CA SER A 89 -14.12 9.29 -4.55
C SER A 89 -13.72 9.20 -3.06
N LEU A 90 -12.85 8.24 -2.71
CA LEU A 90 -12.36 8.09 -1.34
C LEU A 90 -11.43 9.23 -0.92
N LEU A 91 -10.54 9.67 -1.83
CA LEU A 91 -9.64 10.79 -1.58
C LEU A 91 -10.40 12.11 -1.45
N ASN A 92 -11.40 12.34 -2.30
CA ASN A 92 -12.18 13.57 -2.27
C ASN A 92 -13.05 13.66 -1.01
N ASN A 93 -13.64 12.56 -0.54
CA ASN A 93 -14.42 12.56 0.71
C ASN A 93 -13.57 12.84 1.97
N ARG A 94 -12.26 12.54 1.94
CA ARG A 94 -11.35 12.83 3.06
C ARG A 94 -10.76 14.25 3.05
N ARG A 95 -10.90 15.00 1.95
CA ARG A 95 -10.44 16.39 1.81
C ARG A 95 -11.48 17.42 2.25
N SER A 96 -12.67 16.99 2.68
CA SER A 96 -13.82 17.86 2.98
C SER A 96 -13.97 18.26 4.45
N PHE A 97 -12.88 18.30 5.23
CA PHE A 97 -12.86 18.80 6.61
C PHE A 97 -11.76 19.83 6.81
#